data_AF-A0A2K9BUT3-F1
#
_entry.id   AF-A0A2K9BUT3-F1
#
_cell.length_a   1.000
_cell.length_b   1.000
_cell.length_c   1.000
_cell.angle_alpha   90.00
_cell.angle_beta   90.00
_cell.angle_gamma   90.00
#
_symmetry.space_group_name_H-M   'P 1'
#
loop_
_entity.id
_entity.type
_entity.pdbx_description
1 polymer ?
#
loop_
_entity_poly.entity_id
_entity_poly.type
_entity_poly.pdbx_seq_one_letter_code
_entity_poly.pdbx_strand_id
1 'polypeptide(L)'
;MFSPEERQCAVDLYFTTPMTTDQVMKHLGYPTRQCLERWLTKDPQYAGHMAKPIIPLETRTKAIELVLGGMQQKRAAEWIGYNA
;
A
#
# COMPACT_ATOMS: atom_id res chain seq x y z
N MET A 1 -25.79 3.49 4.31
CA MET A 1 -24.97 4.13 3.27
C MET A 1 -24.29 5.31 3.94
N PHE A 2 -22.95 5.36 3.96
CA PHE A 2 -22.21 6.42 4.65
C PHE A 2 -22.35 7.76 3.93
N SER A 3 -22.46 8.85 4.68
CA SER A 3 -22.54 10.21 4.15
C SER A 3 -21.23 10.62 3.47
N PRO A 4 -21.25 11.58 2.54
CA PRO A 4 -20.03 12.14 1.96
C PRO A 4 -19.06 12.68 3.03
N GLU A 5 -19.57 13.29 4.09
CA GLU A 5 -18.81 13.87 5.19
C GLU A 5 -18.12 12.78 6.03
N GLU A 6 -18.83 11.69 6.36
CA GLU A 6 -18.26 10.53 7.07
C GLU A 6 -17.13 9.89 6.26
N ARG A 7 -17.28 9.82 4.94
CA ARG A 7 -16.26 9.29 4.04
C ARG A 7 -15.03 10.19 4.00
N GLN A 8 -15.24 11.49 3.85
CA GLN A 8 -14.14 12.45 3.79
C GLN A 8 -13.36 12.46 5.11
N CYS A 9 -14.05 12.42 6.25
CA CYS A 9 -13.41 12.31 7.57
C CYS A 9 -12.50 11.07 7.67
N ALA A 10 -12.96 9.91 7.20
CA ALA A 10 -12.16 8.68 7.23
C ALA A 10 -10.95 8.73 6.28
N VAL A 11 -11.11 9.35 5.10
CA VAL A 11 -10.03 9.53 4.12
C VAL A 11 -9.00 10.54 4.63
N ASP A 12 -9.46 11.67 5.17
CA ASP A 12 -8.59 12.70 5.75
C ASP A 12 -7.81 12.15 6.94
N LEU A 13 -8.45 11.40 7.83
CA LEU A 13 -7.78 10.77 8.97
C LEU A 13 -6.68 9.80 8.53
N TYR A 14 -6.88 9.07 7.43
CA TYR A 14 -5.88 8.17 6.85
C TYR A 14 -4.65 8.93 6.30
N PHE A 15 -4.83 10.11 5.71
CA PHE A 15 -3.73 10.88 5.12
C PHE A 15 -3.02 11.82 6.10
N THR A 16 -3.77 12.43 7.02
CA THR A 16 -3.25 13.45 7.95
C THR A 16 -2.46 12.85 9.10
N THR A 17 -2.71 11.59 9.42
CA THR A 17 -2.08 10.88 10.54
C THR A 17 -1.37 9.64 9.99
N PRO A 18 -0.19 9.25 10.50
CA PRO A 18 0.47 7.99 10.14
C PRO A 18 -0.25 6.78 10.75
N MET A 19 -1.56 6.66 10.49
CA MET A 19 -2.42 5.59 10.98
C MET A 19 -2.67 4.58 9.87
N THR A 20 -2.58 3.30 10.24
CA THR A 20 -3.01 2.19 9.39
C THR A 20 -4.53 2.15 9.26
N THR A 21 -5.05 1.49 8.23
CA THR A 21 -6.50 1.28 8.05
C THR A 21 -7.17 0.71 9.29
N ASP A 22 -6.51 -0.21 10.01
CA ASP A 22 -7.04 -0.80 11.24
C ASP A 22 -7.17 0.21 12.38
N GLN A 23 -6.24 1.16 12.47
CA GLN A 23 -6.28 2.24 13.44
C GLN A 23 -7.39 3.24 13.12
N VAL A 24 -7.58 3.59 11.83
CA VAL A 24 -8.69 4.44 11.38
C VAL A 24 -10.04 3.81 11.76
N MET A 25 -10.21 2.51 11.50
CA MET A 25 -11.42 1.77 11.88
C MET A 25 -11.67 1.77 13.38
N LYS A 26 -10.65 1.51 14.19
CA LYS A 26 -10.76 1.50 15.66
C LYS A 26 -11.09 2.88 16.23
N HIS A 27 -10.57 3.93 15.60
CA HIS A 27 -10.78 5.30 16.06
C HIS A 27 -12.19 5.80 15.78
N LEU A 28 -12.71 5.51 14.58
CA LEU A 28 -14.01 6.00 14.14
C LEU A 28 -15.16 5.02 14.46
N GLY A 29 -14.87 3.73 14.68
CA GLY A 29 -15.88 2.67 14.83
C GLY A 29 -16.56 2.28 13.51
N TYR A 30 -16.18 2.94 12.43
CA TYR A 30 -16.57 2.73 11.03
C TYR A 30 -15.45 3.31 10.15
N PRO A 31 -15.42 3.12 8.83
CA PRO A 31 -16.09 2.06 8.07
C PRO A 31 -15.41 0.69 8.31
N THR A 32 -15.76 -0.33 7.53
CA THR A 32 -14.93 -1.55 7.44
C THR A 32 -13.69 -1.28 6.57
N ARG A 33 -12.66 -2.12 6.73
CA ARG A 33 -11.41 -2.03 5.95
C ARG A 33 -11.66 -1.92 4.45
N GLN A 34 -12.50 -2.80 3.92
CA GLN A 34 -12.80 -2.86 2.50
C GLN A 34 -13.55 -1.62 1.99
N CYS A 35 -14.42 -1.04 2.83
CA CYS A 35 -15.09 0.21 2.51
C CYS A 35 -14.08 1.37 2.46
N LEU A 36 -13.16 1.47 3.43
CA LEU A 36 -12.12 2.49 3.41
C LEU A 36 -11.20 2.35 2.20
N GLU A 37 -10.70 1.13 1.93
CA GLU A 37 -9.84 0.86 0.77
C GLU A 37 -10.54 1.23 -0.55
N ARG A 38 -11.85 0.97 -0.68
CA ARG A 38 -12.64 1.36 -1.85
C ARG A 38 -12.81 2.87 -1.99
N TRP A 39 -12.92 3.62 -0.89
CA TRP A 39 -13.00 5.08 -0.92
C TRP A 39 -11.66 5.69 -1.28
N LEU A 40 -10.59 5.22 -0.62
CA LEU A 40 -9.22 5.61 -0.90
C LEU A 40 -8.87 5.36 -2.37
N THR A 41 -9.22 4.22 -2.95
CA THR A 41 -8.95 3.94 -4.38
C THR A 41 -9.58 4.96 -5.35
N LYS A 42 -10.65 5.65 -4.94
CA LYS A 42 -11.27 6.72 -5.74
C LYS A 42 -10.65 8.10 -5.49
N ASP A 43 -9.86 8.24 -4.43
CA ASP A 43 -9.20 9.48 -4.08
C ASP A 43 -7.94 9.68 -4.95
N PRO A 44 -7.80 10.84 -5.62
CA PRO A 44 -6.62 11.13 -6.46
C PRO A 44 -5.30 11.07 -5.70
N GLN A 45 -5.28 11.43 -4.41
CA GLN A 45 -4.07 11.41 -3.59
C GLN A 45 -3.64 9.98 -3.30
N TYR A 46 -4.59 9.05 -3.13
CA TYR A 46 -4.30 7.64 -2.95
C TYR A 46 -3.74 6.99 -4.22
N ALA A 47 -4.24 7.37 -5.40
CA ALA A 47 -3.70 6.90 -6.68
C ALA A 47 -2.22 7.30 -6.83
N GLY A 48 -1.86 8.51 -6.39
CA GLY A 48 -0.46 8.96 -6.33
C GLY A 48 0.39 8.25 -5.27
N HIS A 49 -0.21 7.86 -4.14
CA HIS A 49 0.48 7.12 -3.07
C HIS A 49 0.72 5.64 -3.43
N MET A 50 -0.24 4.99 -4.10
CA MET A 50 -0.09 3.62 -4.63
C MET A 50 0.89 3.55 -5.81
N ALA A 51 1.21 4.68 -6.45
CA ALA A 51 2.09 4.70 -7.61
C ALA A 51 3.56 4.38 -7.28
N LYS A 52 3.95 4.33 -6.00
CA LYS A 52 5.30 3.90 -5.61
C LYS A 52 5.24 2.52 -4.99
N PRO A 53 5.48 1.45 -5.76
CA PRO A 53 5.66 0.14 -5.16
C PRO A 53 6.82 0.21 -4.16
N ILE A 54 6.65 -0.37 -2.97
CA ILE A 54 7.67 -0.47 -1.91
C ILE A 54 9.01 -0.96 -2.49
N ILE A 55 8.90 -1.85 -3.47
CA ILE A 55 10.01 -2.33 -4.29
C ILE A 55 9.90 -1.66 -5.66
N PRO A 56 10.85 -0.78 -6.06
CA PRO A 56 10.88 -0.16 -7.37
C PRO A 56 10.81 -1.19 -8.51
N LEU A 57 10.28 -0.77 -9.66
CA LEU A 57 10.15 -1.64 -10.83
C LEU A 57 11.51 -2.21 -11.27
N GLU A 58 12.55 -1.38 -11.28
CA GLU A 58 13.93 -1.78 -11.64
C GLU A 58 14.43 -2.94 -10.77
N THR A 59 14.14 -2.90 -9.48
CA THR A 59 14.50 -3.95 -8.53
C THR A 59 13.76 -5.25 -8.84
N ARG A 60 12.47 -5.18 -9.17
CA ARG A 60 11.68 -6.36 -9.56
C ARG A 60 12.22 -6.99 -10.85
N THR A 61 12.55 -6.17 -11.84
CA THR A 61 13.10 -6.65 -13.11
C THR A 61 14.43 -7.37 -12.90
N LYS A 62 15.35 -6.78 -12.12
CA LYS A 62 16.63 -7.43 -11.76
C LYS A 62 16.43 -8.75 -11.02
N ALA A 63 15.47 -8.82 -10.09
CA ALA A 63 15.17 -10.05 -9.37
C ALA A 63 14.68 -11.16 -10.32
N ILE A 64 13.82 -10.81 -11.27
CA ILE A 64 13.30 -11.74 -12.29
C ILE A 64 14.45 -12.24 -13.18
N GLU A 65 15.32 -11.35 -13.68
CA GLU A 65 16.46 -11.72 -14.52
C GLU A 65 17.41 -12.70 -13.81
N LEU A 66 17.76 -12.44 -12.55
CA LEU A 66 18.65 -13.31 -11.77
C LEU A 66 18.05 -14.71 -11.56
N VAL A 67 16.76 -14.78 -11.23
CA VAL A 67 16.06 -16.04 -11.01
C VAL A 67 15.90 -16.83 -12.32
N LEU A 68 15.61 -16.15 -13.43
CA LEU A 68 15.58 -16.77 -14.77
C LEU A 68 16.98 -17.24 -15.21
N GLY A 69 18.04 -16.56 -14.76
CA GLY A 69 19.43 -17.00 -14.91
C GLY A 69 19.84 -18.17 -14.02
N GLY A 70 18.90 -18.79 -13.29
CA GLY A 70 19.14 -19.96 -12.44
C GLY A 70 19.60 -19.63 -11.02
N MET A 71 19.61 -18.35 -10.63
CA MET A 71 19.93 -17.96 -9.26
C MET A 71 18.77 -18.29 -8.31
N GLN A 72 19.08 -18.88 -7.15
CA GLN A 72 18.07 -19.07 -6.11
C GLN A 72 17.52 -17.73 -5.62
N GLN A 73 16.21 -17.65 -5.43
CA GLN A 73 15.50 -16.42 -5.04
C GLN A 73 16.08 -15.75 -3.79
N LYS A 74 16.46 -16.52 -2.76
CA LYS A 74 17.07 -15.99 -1.53
C LYS A 74 18.39 -15.27 -1.82
N ARG A 75 19.25 -15.85 -2.65
CA ARG A 75 20.50 -15.23 -3.09
C ARG A 75 20.27 -14.01 -3.98
N ALA A 76 19.26 -14.05 -4.84
CA ALA A 76 18.90 -12.89 -5.65
C ALA A 76 18.43 -11.72 -4.77
N ALA A 77 17.65 -12.00 -3.73
CA ALA A 77 17.22 -10.99 -2.76
C ALA A 77 18.40 -10.40 -1.98
N GLU A 78 19.31 -11.24 -1.47
CA GLU A 78 20.57 -10.82 -0.83
C GLU A 78 21.44 -9.97 -1.77
N TRP A 79 21.56 -10.36 -3.05
CA TRP A 79 22.35 -9.63 -4.05
C TRP A 79 21.76 -8.26 -4.39
N ILE A 80 20.43 -8.14 -4.40
CA ILE A 80 19.73 -6.86 -4.64
C ILE A 80 19.62 -6.03 -3.35
N GLY A 81 20.11 -6.53 -2.21
CA GLY A 81 20.08 -5.83 -0.93
C GLY A 81 18.71 -5.83 -0.25
N TYR A 82 17.79 -6.71 -0.67
CA TYR A 82 16.52 -6.95 0.00
C TYR A 82 16.66 -8.21 0.86
N ASN A 83 16.93 -8.02 2.15
CA ASN A 83 16.87 -9.12 3.11
C ASN A 83 15.39 -9.37 3.47
N ALA A 84 14.92 -10.59 3.23
CA ALA A 84 13.63 -11.09 3.72
C ALA A 84 13.77 -11.67 5.12
#